data_AF-A0A0M9AHS1-F1
#
_entry.id   AF-A0A0M9AHS1-F1
#
_cell.length_a   1.000
_cell.length_b   1.000
_cell.length_c   1.000
_cell.angle_alpha   90.00
_cell.angle_beta   90.00
_cell.angle_gamma   90.00
#
_symmetry.space_group_name_H-M   'P 1'
#
loop_
_entity.id
_entity.type
_entity.pdbx_description
1 polymer ?
#
loop_
_entity_poly.entity_id
_entity_poly.type
_entity_poly.pdbx_seq_one_letter_code
_entity_poly.pdbx_strand_id
1 'polypeptide(L)'
;MSQEGTALEESPETFFARFQAHAVEVHLFPEPWGSPLLEVGVGGFILYAFDRGAPPAPTGRVRALLHGVAREVKPWEGEAFLELMGPAYRIGGKARPLGEGFYLLEEPIPLLLYSETPLPSRAQVHLWPPLMLFRE
;
A
#
# COMPACT_ATOMS: atom_id res chain seq x y z
N MET A 1 27.32 8.42 24.06
CA MET A 1 26.07 8.99 23.51
C MET A 1 25.12 7.84 23.32
N SER A 2 24.13 7.75 24.18
CA SER A 2 23.13 6.69 24.18
C SER A 2 22.40 6.68 22.85
N GLN A 3 22.36 5.53 22.17
CA GLN A 3 21.36 5.32 21.14
C GLN A 3 20.02 5.29 21.87
N GLU A 4 19.29 6.40 21.83
CA GLU A 4 17.86 6.37 22.11
C GLU A 4 17.25 5.44 21.07
N GLY A 5 16.97 4.22 21.51
CA GLY A 5 16.16 3.27 20.76
C GLY A 5 14.82 3.95 20.48
N THR A 6 14.72 4.57 19.32
CA THR A 6 13.45 5.02 18.77
C THR A 6 12.61 3.76 18.69
N ALA A 7 11.50 3.72 19.42
CA ALA A 7 10.64 2.55 19.55
C ALA A 7 10.28 2.02 18.15
N LEU A 8 10.96 0.96 17.72
CA LEU A 8 10.80 0.29 16.42
C LEU A 8 9.62 -0.70 16.42
N GLU A 9 8.66 -0.52 17.33
CA GLU A 9 7.43 -1.31 17.36
C GLU A 9 6.24 -0.42 17.00
N GLU A 10 6.13 -0.09 15.71
CA GLU A 10 4.94 0.57 15.17
C GLU A 10 3.84 -0.49 15.01
N SER A 11 2.79 -0.41 15.83
CA SER A 11 1.62 -1.29 15.69
C SER A 11 0.86 -0.98 14.38
N PRO A 12 0.09 -1.92 13.81
CA PRO A 12 -0.73 -1.65 12.63
C PRO A 12 -1.65 -0.43 12.79
N GLU A 13 -2.17 -0.22 14.00
CA GLU A 13 -3.03 0.91 14.34
C GLU A 13 -2.25 2.23 14.33
N THR A 14 -1.03 2.23 14.87
CA THR A 14 -0.16 3.42 14.87
C THR A 14 0.25 3.79 13.45
N PHE A 15 0.63 2.79 12.65
CA PHE A 15 0.96 2.97 11.24
C PHE A 15 -0.23 3.49 10.44
N PHE A 16 -1.43 2.92 10.64
CA PHE A 16 -2.64 3.41 9.99
C PHE A 16 -2.95 4.84 10.41
N ALA A 17 -2.92 5.16 11.70
CA ALA A 17 -3.20 6.50 12.21
C ALA A 17 -2.26 7.56 11.61
N ARG A 18 -1.00 7.21 11.37
CA ARG A 18 0.01 8.07 10.73
C ARG A 18 -0.34 8.41 9.28
N PHE A 19 -0.87 7.46 8.52
CA PHE A 19 -1.08 7.61 7.07
C PHE A 19 -2.57 7.59 6.64
N GLN A 20 -3.51 7.60 7.57
CA GLN A 20 -4.97 7.53 7.32
C GLN A 20 -5.51 8.65 6.40
N ALA A 21 -4.79 9.76 6.26
CA ALA A 21 -5.10 10.83 5.32
C ALA A 21 -4.97 10.39 3.85
N HIS A 22 -4.30 9.26 3.60
CA HIS A 22 -4.11 8.65 2.28
C HIS A 22 -4.93 7.37 2.11
N ALA A 23 -5.76 7.01 3.10
CA ALA A 23 -6.69 5.90 2.98
C ALA A 23 -7.77 6.22 1.92
N VAL A 24 -8.12 5.21 1.14
CA VAL A 24 -9.10 5.28 0.06
C VAL A 24 -10.32 4.43 0.39
N GLU A 25 -11.46 4.74 -0.23
CA GLU A 25 -12.61 3.85 -0.18
C GLU A 25 -12.31 2.60 -1.04
N VAL A 26 -12.47 1.43 -0.43
CA VAL A 26 -12.32 0.13 -1.10
C VAL A 26 -13.54 -0.73 -0.81
N HIS A 27 -13.80 -1.72 -1.66
CA HIS A 27 -14.76 -2.80 -1.37
C HIS A 27 -14.01 -4.08 -1.02
N LEU A 28 -14.28 -4.67 0.15
CA LEU A 28 -13.64 -5.90 0.61
C LEU A 28 -14.53 -7.11 0.37
N PHE A 29 -13.91 -8.19 -0.09
CA PHE A 29 -14.51 -9.51 -0.24
C PHE A 29 -13.73 -10.51 0.64
N PRO A 30 -14.08 -10.65 1.93
CA PRO A 30 -13.30 -11.42 2.91
C PRO A 30 -13.63 -12.92 2.88
N GLU A 31 -13.66 -13.54 1.71
CA GLU A 31 -13.98 -14.97 1.56
C GLU A 31 -12.71 -15.83 1.40
N PRO A 32 -12.54 -16.91 2.18
CA PRO A 32 -13.38 -17.35 3.29
C PRO A 32 -13.26 -16.42 4.50
N TRP A 33 -14.31 -16.38 5.33
CA TRP A 33 -14.34 -15.53 6.51
C TRP A 33 -13.12 -15.75 7.40
N GLY A 34 -12.45 -14.67 7.79
CA GLY A 34 -11.23 -14.70 8.58
C GLY A 34 -9.93 -14.89 7.77
N SER A 35 -10.00 -14.95 6.43
CA SER A 35 -8.80 -14.93 5.59
C SER A 35 -8.04 -13.62 5.77
N PRO A 36 -6.73 -13.65 6.05
CA PRO A 36 -5.91 -12.45 6.06
C PRO A 36 -5.60 -11.96 4.64
N LEU A 37 -5.75 -12.81 3.62
CA LEU A 37 -5.64 -12.39 2.22
C LEU A 37 -7.03 -12.00 1.72
N LEU A 38 -7.20 -10.74 1.35
CA LEU A 38 -8.46 -10.16 0.88
C LEU A 38 -8.42 -9.86 -0.60
N GLU A 39 -9.55 -10.08 -1.27
CA GLU A 39 -9.87 -9.42 -2.53
C GLU A 39 -10.40 -8.00 -2.23
N VAL A 40 -9.79 -7.01 -2.89
CA VAL A 40 -9.98 -5.58 -2.64
C VAL A 40 -10.32 -4.87 -3.95
N GLY A 41 -11.56 -4.42 -4.06
CA GLY A 41 -12.02 -3.59 -5.18
C GLY A 41 -11.68 -2.11 -4.95
N VAL A 42 -10.89 -1.50 -5.85
CA VAL A 42 -10.49 -0.09 -5.77
C VAL A 42 -10.22 0.48 -7.17
N GLY A 43 -10.80 1.64 -7.49
CA GLY A 43 -10.51 2.33 -8.75
C GLY A 43 -10.76 1.51 -10.03
N GLY A 44 -11.67 0.52 -9.99
CA GLY A 44 -11.91 -0.41 -11.10
C GLY A 44 -10.98 -1.63 -11.15
N PHE A 45 -10.03 -1.74 -10.22
CA PHE A 45 -9.13 -2.89 -10.07
C PHE A 45 -9.61 -3.83 -8.95
N ILE A 46 -9.28 -5.11 -9.09
CA ILE A 46 -9.30 -6.09 -8.01
C ILE A 46 -7.86 -6.38 -7.61
N LEU A 47 -7.54 -6.17 -6.34
CA LEU A 47 -6.23 -6.45 -5.75
C LEU A 47 -6.36 -7.53 -4.69
N TYR A 48 -5.32 -8.34 -4.56
CA TYR A 48 -5.04 -9.19 -3.42
C TYR A 48 -4.12 -8.46 -2.44
N ALA A 49 -4.59 -8.25 -1.21
CA ALA A 49 -3.83 -7.59 -0.15
C ALA A 49 -3.96 -8.33 1.19
N PHE A 50 -2.90 -8.28 1.99
CA PHE A 50 -2.87 -8.84 3.34
C PHE A 50 -3.44 -7.83 4.34
N ASP A 51 -4.55 -8.18 4.97
CA ASP A 51 -5.19 -7.41 6.02
C ASP A 51 -4.34 -7.37 7.29
N ARG A 52 -4.14 -6.17 7.80
CA ARG A 52 -3.42 -5.90 9.06
C ARG A 52 -4.34 -5.27 10.11
N GLY A 53 -5.63 -5.11 9.82
CA GLY A 53 -6.63 -4.58 10.74
C GLY A 53 -7.25 -5.64 11.65
N ALA A 54 -7.85 -5.19 12.75
CA ALA A 54 -8.64 -6.01 13.66
C ALA A 54 -9.98 -5.29 13.94
N PRO A 55 -11.12 -5.99 14.09
CA PRO A 55 -11.38 -7.45 13.99
C PRO A 55 -11.26 -7.93 12.52
N PRO A 56 -11.45 -9.22 12.17
CA PRO A 56 -11.43 -9.67 10.76
C PRO A 56 -12.29 -8.83 9.82
N ALA A 57 -11.84 -8.69 8.58
CA ALA A 57 -12.44 -7.75 7.63
C ALA A 57 -13.94 -7.99 7.39
N PRO A 58 -14.75 -6.92 7.34
CA PRO A 58 -16.14 -7.01 6.94
C PRO A 58 -16.26 -7.16 5.41
N THR A 59 -17.41 -7.62 4.93
CA THR A 59 -17.77 -7.51 3.51
C THR A 59 -18.30 -6.10 3.24
N GLY A 60 -17.87 -5.49 2.13
CA GLY A 60 -18.41 -4.22 1.67
C GLY A 60 -17.42 -3.06 1.72
N ARG A 61 -17.96 -1.83 1.72
CA ARG A 61 -17.16 -0.61 1.61
C ARG A 61 -16.52 -0.23 2.93
N VAL A 62 -15.21 0.02 2.92
CA VAL A 62 -14.46 0.56 4.06
C VAL A 62 -13.44 1.59 3.57
N ARG A 63 -12.94 2.43 4.48
CA ARG A 63 -11.70 3.17 4.21
C ARG A 63 -10.50 2.31 4.58
N ALA A 64 -9.59 2.14 3.63
CA ALA A 64 -8.38 1.37 3.85
C ALA A 64 -7.17 2.05 3.22
N LEU A 65 -6.02 1.88 3.86
CA LEU A 65 -4.72 2.29 3.37
C LEU A 65 -4.06 1.07 2.71
N LEU A 66 -3.78 1.20 1.41
CA LEU A 66 -2.96 0.24 0.69
C LEU A 66 -1.50 0.62 0.88
N HIS A 67 -0.66 -0.36 1.23
CA HIS A 67 0.75 -0.14 1.46
C HIS A 67 1.63 -1.19 0.77
N GLY A 68 2.56 -0.73 -0.07
CA GLY A 68 3.57 -1.54 -0.73
C GLY A 68 4.99 -1.17 -0.31
N VAL A 69 5.91 -2.11 -0.52
CA VAL A 69 7.35 -1.91 -0.34
C VAL A 69 8.03 -2.05 -1.70
N ALA A 70 8.78 -1.04 -2.14
CA ALA A 70 9.47 -1.06 -3.41
C ALA A 70 10.63 -2.08 -3.38
N ARG A 71 10.64 -2.99 -4.34
CA ARG A 71 11.77 -3.86 -4.66
C ARG A 71 12.67 -3.26 -5.73
N GLU A 72 12.07 -2.66 -6.75
CA GLU A 72 12.77 -2.06 -7.87
C GLU A 72 12.03 -0.80 -8.29
N VAL A 73 12.77 0.27 -8.60
CA VAL A 73 12.23 1.56 -9.03
C VAL A 73 12.91 1.97 -10.34
N LYS A 74 12.11 2.42 -11.31
CA LYS A 74 12.57 2.96 -12.59
C LYS A 74 11.80 4.24 -12.92
N PRO A 75 12.40 5.22 -13.62
CA PRO A 75 11.64 6.32 -14.21
C PRO A 75 10.57 5.79 -15.18
N TRP A 76 9.42 6.47 -15.25
CA TRP A 76 8.31 6.08 -16.13
C TRP A 76 7.59 7.30 -16.70
N GLU A 77 7.62 7.47 -18.02
CA GLU A 77 6.96 8.58 -18.71
C GLU A 77 5.66 8.16 -19.42
N GLY A 78 5.27 6.88 -19.33
CA GLY A 78 4.04 6.37 -19.94
C GLY A 78 2.78 6.64 -19.12
N GLU A 79 1.65 6.10 -19.58
CA GLU A 79 0.37 6.12 -18.86
C GLU A 79 0.46 5.36 -17.53
N ALA A 80 -0.37 5.76 -16.57
CA ALA A 80 -0.45 5.06 -15.29
C ALA A 80 -0.98 3.64 -15.49
N PHE A 81 -0.42 2.67 -14.77
CA PHE A 81 -0.80 1.26 -14.89
C PHE A 81 -0.65 0.51 -13.58
N LEU A 82 -1.38 -0.61 -13.45
CA LEU A 82 -1.28 -1.55 -12.36
C LEU A 82 -1.40 -2.97 -12.93
N GLU A 83 -0.41 -3.80 -12.66
CA GLU A 83 -0.32 -5.18 -13.16
C GLU A 83 0.03 -6.15 -12.02
N LEU A 84 -0.66 -7.29 -11.97
CA LEU A 84 -0.31 -8.41 -11.10
C LEU A 84 0.76 -9.29 -11.78
N MET A 85 1.89 -9.45 -11.11
CA MET A 85 3.07 -10.21 -11.55
C MET A 85 3.32 -11.37 -10.57
N GLY A 86 2.53 -12.44 -10.69
CA GLY A 86 2.54 -13.53 -9.71
C GLY A 86 1.98 -13.05 -8.36
N PRO A 87 2.76 -13.10 -7.25
CA PRO A 87 2.30 -12.57 -5.96
C PRO A 87 2.56 -11.07 -5.78
N ALA A 88 3.27 -10.42 -6.70
CA ALA A 88 3.71 -9.03 -6.60
C ALA A 88 2.96 -8.12 -7.57
N TYR A 89 3.02 -6.80 -7.36
CA TYR A 89 2.48 -5.82 -8.30
C TYR A 89 3.60 -5.04 -8.97
N ARG A 90 3.33 -4.65 -10.21
CA ARG A 90 4.07 -3.61 -10.92
C ARG A 90 3.14 -2.43 -11.18
N ILE A 91 3.55 -1.25 -10.75
CA ILE A 91 2.71 -0.05 -10.78
C ILE A 91 3.50 1.08 -11.39
N GLY A 92 2.92 1.76 -12.38
CA GLY A 92 3.48 2.97 -12.98
C GLY A 92 2.57 4.15 -12.71
N GLY A 93 3.13 5.28 -12.31
CA GLY A 93 2.34 6.48 -12.04
C GLY A 93 3.12 7.64 -11.46
N LYS A 94 2.40 8.70 -11.10
CA LYS A 94 2.97 9.85 -10.39
C LYS A 94 3.26 9.47 -8.95
N ALA A 95 4.42 9.89 -8.45
CA ALA A 95 4.84 9.72 -7.09
C ALA A 95 5.13 11.08 -6.45
N ARG A 96 4.70 11.26 -5.21
CA ARG A 96 5.13 12.41 -4.38
C ARG A 96 5.73 11.94 -3.05
N PRO A 97 6.82 12.57 -2.59
CA PRO A 97 7.43 12.20 -1.31
C PRO A 97 6.53 12.59 -0.13
N LEU A 98 6.54 11.76 0.91
CA LEU A 98 5.92 12.00 2.23
C LEU A 98 6.96 12.18 3.34
N GLY A 99 8.23 11.88 3.07
CA GLY A 99 9.33 11.90 4.05
C GLY A 99 9.68 10.49 4.56
N GLU A 100 10.86 10.34 5.16
CA GLU A 100 11.31 9.08 5.79
C GLU A 100 11.25 7.84 4.88
N GLY A 101 11.50 8.01 3.57
CA GLY A 101 11.43 6.91 2.60
C GLY A 101 10.01 6.56 2.14
N PHE A 102 8.98 7.25 2.65
CA PHE A 102 7.60 7.09 2.20
C PHE A 102 7.26 8.00 1.03
N TYR A 103 6.46 7.46 0.13
CA TYR A 103 5.92 8.13 -1.05
C TYR A 103 4.44 7.79 -1.18
N LEU A 104 3.66 8.67 -1.79
CA LEU A 104 2.34 8.33 -2.31
C LEU A 104 2.46 8.15 -3.82
N LEU A 105 2.17 6.95 -4.32
CA LEU A 105 1.81 6.75 -5.72
C LEU A 105 0.35 7.20 -5.88
N GLU A 106 0.10 8.17 -6.74
CA GLU A 106 -1.22 8.82 -6.86
C GLU A 106 -2.10 8.18 -7.92
N GLU A 107 -1.48 7.56 -8.93
CA GLU A 107 -2.12 6.96 -10.09
C GLU A 107 -1.54 5.55 -10.33
N PRO A 108 -2.31 4.57 -10.83
CA PRO A 108 -3.73 4.67 -11.17
C PRO A 108 -4.65 4.58 -9.94
N ILE A 109 -4.10 4.20 -8.78
CA ILE A 109 -4.77 4.21 -7.48
C ILE A 109 -3.82 4.82 -6.44
N PRO A 110 -4.33 5.49 -5.40
CA PRO A 110 -3.51 5.89 -4.27
C PRO A 110 -2.92 4.68 -3.55
N LEU A 111 -1.59 4.62 -3.47
CA LEU A 111 -0.85 3.56 -2.79
C LEU A 111 0.29 4.19 -1.97
N LEU A 112 0.30 3.93 -0.67
CA LEU A 112 1.43 4.29 0.19
C LEU A 112 2.60 3.35 -0.12
N LEU A 113 3.74 3.92 -0.50
CA LEU A 113 4.92 3.16 -0.87
C LEU A 113 6.07 3.49 0.07
N TYR A 114 6.75 2.48 0.59
CA TYR A 114 8.08 2.65 1.16
C TYR A 114 9.15 2.29 0.12
N SER A 115 10.21 3.09 0.03
CA SER A 115 11.38 2.78 -0.79
C SER A 115 12.67 3.29 -0.15
N GLU A 116 13.68 2.43 -0.13
CA GLU A 116 15.05 2.82 0.24
C GLU A 116 15.74 3.65 -0.86
N THR A 117 15.26 3.55 -2.09
CA THR A 117 15.78 4.32 -3.23
C THR A 117 14.87 5.52 -3.48
N PRO A 118 15.41 6.73 -3.69
CA PRO A 118 14.59 7.87 -4.05
C PRO A 118 13.74 7.63 -5.30
N LEU A 119 12.45 7.94 -5.23
CA LEU A 119 11.56 7.83 -6.40
C LEU A 119 11.62 9.10 -7.26
N PRO A 120 11.68 8.96 -8.60
CA PRO A 120 11.38 10.08 -9.49
C PRO A 120 9.89 10.48 -9.37
N SER A 121 9.55 11.68 -9.83
CA SER A 121 8.16 12.21 -9.80
C SER A 121 7.17 11.37 -10.62
N ARG A 122 7.67 10.62 -11.60
CA ARG A 122 6.93 9.55 -12.27
C ARG A 122 7.79 8.30 -12.28
N ALA A 123 7.26 7.23 -11.69
CA ALA A 123 8.00 6.01 -11.45
C ALA A 123 7.20 4.78 -11.85
N GLN A 124 7.91 3.78 -12.33
CA GLN A 124 7.48 2.39 -12.34
C GLN A 124 8.13 1.69 -11.15
N VAL A 125 7.32 1.02 -10.35
CA VAL A 125 7.73 0.32 -9.14
C VAL A 125 7.32 -1.14 -9.21
N HIS A 126 8.26 -2.03 -8.94
CA HIS A 126 7.97 -3.43 -8.65
C HIS A 126 7.93 -3.59 -7.13
N LEU A 127 6.83 -4.11 -6.59
CA LEU A 127 6.69 -4.32 -5.15
C LEU A 127 7.30 -5.64 -4.68
N TRP A 128 7.79 -5.67 -3.44
CA TRP A 128 7.86 -6.90 -2.67
C TRP A 128 6.44 -7.36 -2.30
N PRO A 129 6.12 -8.67 -2.38
CA PRO A 129 4.89 -9.20 -1.81
C PRO A 129 5.01 -9.33 -0.27
N PRO A 130 3.88 -9.28 0.46
CA PRO A 130 2.54 -8.98 -0.02
C PRO A 130 2.27 -7.47 -0.10
N LEU A 131 1.27 -7.08 -0.90
CA LEU A 131 0.61 -5.79 -0.72
C LEU A 131 -0.11 -5.82 0.64
N MET A 132 0.06 -4.80 1.47
CA MET A 132 -0.59 -4.71 2.77
C MET A 132 -1.82 -3.81 2.70
N LEU A 133 -2.82 -4.13 3.52
CA LEU A 133 -4.03 -3.35 3.73
C LEU A 133 -4.18 -3.04 5.22
N PHE A 134 -4.29 -1.76 5.54
CA PHE A 134 -4.53 -1.27 6.90
C PHE A 134 -5.89 -0.57 6.95
N ARG A 135 -6.61 -0.75 8.05
CA ARG A 135 -7.94 -0.17 8.28
C ARG A 135 -8.20 -0.10 9.79
N GLU A 136 -9.21 0.68 10.16
CA GLU A 136 -9.79 0.66 11.51
C GLU A 136 -10.66 -0.57 11.76
#